data_AF-A0A7H4N3K2-F1
#
_entry.id   AF-A0A7H4N3K2-F1
#
_cell.length_a   1.000
_cell.length_b   1.000
_cell.length_c   1.000
_cell.angle_alpha   90.00
_cell.angle_beta   90.00
_cell.angle_gamma   90.00
#
_symmetry.space_group_name_H-M   'P 1'
#
loop_
_entity.id
_entity.type
_entity.pdbx_description
1 polymer ?
#
loop_
_entity_poly.entity_id
_entity_poly.type
_entity_poly.pdbx_seq_one_letter_code
_entity_poly.pdbx_strand_id
1 'polypeptide(L)'
;MVPEHLREQFAMTKYYTDLCSGYLEQAVLARFISEGHYASHVRRIRKACFERKSALEAAIARYFAGRMVVHPTDSGIHIVCWLSAGLKGRRGRR
;
A
#
# COMPACT_ATOMS: atom_id res chain seq x y z
N MET A 1 7.11 9.69 14.76
CA MET A 1 7.62 10.71 15.69
C MET A 1 8.92 11.26 15.15
N VAL A 2 9.12 12.58 15.24
CA VAL A 2 10.35 13.26 14.80
C VAL A 2 11.24 13.52 16.03
N PRO A 3 12.57 13.31 15.98
CA PRO A 3 13.48 13.62 17.10
C PRO A 3 13.40 15.09 17.55
N GLU A 4 13.59 15.34 18.84
CA GLU A 4 13.45 16.68 19.47
C GLU A 4 14.21 17.77 18.70
N HIS A 5 15.49 17.51 18.45
CA HIS A 5 16.41 18.45 17.80
C HIS A 5 16.08 18.74 16.32
N LEU A 6 15.18 17.96 15.71
CA LEU A 6 14.77 18.14 14.31
C LEU A 6 13.34 18.70 14.17
N ARG A 7 12.59 18.86 15.27
CA ARG A 7 11.18 19.27 15.20
C ARG A 7 11.00 20.63 14.53
N GLU A 8 11.76 21.64 14.97
CA GLU A 8 11.65 23.01 14.45
C GLU A 8 12.04 23.08 12.97
N GLN A 9 13.17 22.48 12.60
CA GLN A 9 13.61 22.41 11.20
C GLN A 9 12.57 21.70 10.33
N PHE A 10 12.03 20.57 10.79
CA PHE A 10 11.02 19.82 10.07
C PHE A 10 9.72 20.63 9.89
N ALA A 11 9.27 21.32 10.94
CA ALA A 11 8.07 22.17 10.89
C ALA A 11 8.25 23.33 9.90
N MET A 12 9.40 24.00 9.93
CA MET A 12 9.69 25.09 9.00
C MET A 12 9.77 24.62 7.55
N THR A 13 10.49 23.52 7.28
CA THR A 13 10.54 22.96 5.93
C THR A 13 9.16 22.52 5.45
N LYS A 14 8.35 21.91 6.32
CA LYS A 14 6.98 21.52 5.96
C LYS A 14 6.11 22.71 5.57
N TYR A 15 6.22 23.82 6.30
CA TYR A 15 5.49 25.06 6.03
C TYR A 15 5.82 25.65 4.65
N TYR A 16 7.10 25.64 4.26
CA TYR A 16 7.54 26.20 2.97
C TYR A 16 7.39 25.23 1.78
N THR A 17 7.33 23.91 2.03
CA THR A 17 7.26 22.88 0.96
C THR A 17 5.82 22.58 0.53
N ASP A 18 4.88 22.66 1.46
CA ASP A 18 3.48 22.33 1.21
C ASP A 18 2.61 23.39 1.89
N LEU A 19 1.78 24.08 1.11
CA LEU A 19 0.82 25.09 1.58
C LEU A 19 -0.39 24.49 2.33
N CYS A 20 -0.16 23.42 3.10
CA CYS A 20 -1.07 22.68 3.98
C CYS A 20 -1.86 21.52 3.34
N SER A 21 -2.09 20.48 4.15
CA SER A 21 -3.33 19.72 4.06
C SER A 21 -4.43 20.63 4.59
N GLY A 22 -5.49 20.88 3.83
CA GLY A 22 -6.53 21.84 4.22
C GLY A 22 -7.11 21.54 5.61
N TYR A 23 -7.44 22.59 6.35
CA TYR A 23 -7.93 22.49 7.73
C TYR A 23 -9.20 21.63 7.81
N LEU A 24 -10.07 21.72 6.80
CA LEU A 24 -11.31 20.95 6.74
C LEU A 24 -11.02 19.44 6.65
N GLU A 25 -10.09 19.03 5.79
CA GLU A 25 -9.68 17.64 5.63
C GLU A 25 -9.05 17.11 6.91
N GLN A 26 -8.23 17.92 7.59
CA GLN A 26 -7.66 17.56 8.90
C GLN A 26 -8.73 17.41 9.98
N ALA A 27 -9.68 18.34 10.06
CA ALA A 27 -10.76 18.30 11.04
C ALA A 27 -11.67 17.07 10.83
N VAL A 28 -12.04 16.79 9.57
CA VAL A 28 -12.83 15.61 9.21
C VAL A 28 -12.06 14.34 9.53
N LEU A 29 -10.77 14.25 9.17
CA LEU A 29 -9.95 13.06 9.46
C LEU A 29 -9.77 12.85 10.97
N ALA A 30 -9.53 13.91 11.73
CA ALA A 30 -9.38 13.84 13.19
C ALA A 30 -10.65 13.28 13.83
N ARG A 31 -11.82 13.79 13.42
CA ARG A 31 -13.12 13.28 13.88
C ARG A 31 -13.34 11.82 13.47
N PHE A 32 -13.05 11.48 12.21
CA PHE A 32 -13.17 10.12 11.68
C PHE A 32 -12.28 9.10 12.43
N ILE A 33 -11.11 9.54 12.91
CA ILE A 33 -10.22 8.72 13.76
C ILE A 33 -10.78 8.62 15.18
N SER A 34 -11.14 9.75 15.81
CA SER A 34 -11.60 9.77 17.21
C SER A 34 -12.91 9.00 17.41
N GLU A 35 -13.78 8.98 16.41
CA GLU A 35 -15.04 8.21 16.40
C GLU A 35 -14.81 6.72 16.07
N GLY A 36 -13.57 6.28 15.82
CA GLY A 36 -13.22 4.88 15.55
C GLY A 36 -13.56 4.37 14.14
N HIS A 37 -14.11 5.24 13.28
CA HIS A 37 -14.47 4.88 11.91
C HIS A 37 -13.26 4.52 11.05
N TYR A 38 -12.11 5.18 11.27
CA TYR A 38 -10.86 4.84 10.58
C TYR A 38 -10.43 3.38 10.83
N ALA A 39 -10.45 2.93 12.08
CA ALA A 39 -10.07 1.55 12.42
C ALA A 39 -11.00 0.52 11.75
N SER A 40 -12.31 0.81 11.75
CA SER A 40 -13.32 -0.04 11.09
C SER A 40 -13.12 -0.08 9.57
N HIS A 41 -12.82 1.07 8.96
CA HIS A 41 -12.51 1.18 7.54
C HIS A 41 -11.24 0.39 7.18
N VAL A 42 -10.15 0.54 7.94
CA VAL A 42 -8.89 -0.20 7.73
C VAL A 42 -9.10 -1.71 7.80
N ARG A 43 -9.89 -2.21 8.77
CA ARG A 43 -10.23 -3.65 8.85
C ARG A 43 -10.95 -4.12 7.59
N ARG A 44 -11.93 -3.35 7.10
CA ARG A 44 -12.67 -3.66 5.87
C ARG A 44 -11.76 -3.70 4.64
N ILE A 45 -10.89 -2.70 4.49
CA ILE A 45 -9.94 -2.63 3.37
C ILE A 45 -8.95 -3.78 3.42
N ARG A 46 -8.40 -4.11 4.59
CA ARG A 46 -7.50 -5.26 4.76
C ARG A 46 -8.16 -6.58 4.34
N LYS A 47 -9.42 -6.80 4.75
CA LYS A 47 -10.19 -7.98 4.33
C LYS A 47 -10.33 -8.04 2.81
N ALA A 48 -10.75 -6.94 2.17
CA ALA A 48 -10.92 -6.90 0.73
C ALA A 48 -9.60 -7.05 -0.04
N CYS A 49 -8.49 -6.49 0.46
CA CYS A 49 -7.16 -6.70 -0.12
C CYS A 49 -6.71 -8.15 -0.01
N PHE A 50 -6.97 -8.80 1.13
CA PHE A 50 -6.68 -10.21 1.33
C PHE A 50 -7.48 -11.09 0.37
N GLU A 51 -8.79 -10.88 0.26
CA GLU A 51 -9.66 -11.64 -0.67
C GLU A 51 -9.19 -11.52 -2.12
N ARG A 52 -8.87 -10.30 -2.57
CA ARG A 52 -8.34 -10.05 -3.92
C ARG A 52 -6.98 -10.71 -4.14
N LYS A 53 -6.09 -10.63 -3.15
CA LYS A 53 -4.77 -11.28 -3.20
C LYS A 53 -4.93 -12.79 -3.35
N SER A 54 -5.73 -13.42 -2.49
CA SER A 54 -5.97 -14.88 -2.53
C SER A 54 -6.57 -15.34 -3.85
N ALA A 55 -7.51 -14.56 -4.40
CA ALA A 55 -8.09 -14.85 -5.71
C ALA A 55 -7.04 -14.78 -6.85
N LEU A 56 -6.16 -13.78 -6.80
CA LEU A 56 -5.09 -13.62 -7.79
C LEU A 56 -4.03 -14.72 -7.65
N GLU A 57 -3.64 -15.10 -6.44
CA GLU A 57 -2.73 -16.22 -6.18
C GLU A 57 -3.31 -17.55 -6.72
N ALA A 58 -4.59 -17.80 -6.47
CA ALA A 58 -5.29 -18.97 -7.00
C ALA A 58 -5.35 -18.97 -8.54
N ALA A 59 -5.59 -17.81 -9.15
CA ALA A 59 -5.58 -17.67 -10.61
C ALA A 59 -4.17 -17.92 -11.20
N ILE A 60 -3.12 -17.39 -10.57
CA ILE A 60 -1.73 -17.65 -10.98
C ILE A 60 -1.41 -19.13 -10.87
N ALA A 61 -1.75 -19.76 -9.75
CA ALA A 61 -1.56 -21.19 -9.56
C ALA A 61 -2.31 -22.02 -10.61
N ARG A 62 -3.53 -21.62 -11.00
CA ARG A 62 -4.34 -22.34 -11.99
C ARG A 62 -3.85 -22.17 -13.43
N TYR A 63 -3.55 -20.94 -13.84
CA TYR A 63 -3.31 -20.60 -15.25
C TYR A 63 -1.82 -20.48 -15.61
N PHE A 64 -0.95 -20.25 -14.62
CA PHE A 64 0.49 -20.05 -14.79
C PHE A 64 1.33 -21.05 -13.99
N ALA A 65 0.75 -22.20 -13.62
CA ALA A 65 1.47 -23.32 -13.00
C ALA A 65 2.77 -23.63 -13.75
N GLY A 66 3.88 -23.76 -13.01
CA GLY A 66 5.21 -24.05 -13.57
C GLY A 66 5.85 -22.91 -14.37
N ARG A 67 5.16 -21.79 -14.59
CA ARG A 67 5.65 -20.61 -15.33
C ARG A 67 5.94 -19.43 -14.42
N MET A 68 5.16 -19.28 -13.35
CA MET A 68 5.32 -18.21 -12.37
C MET A 68 5.20 -18.74 -10.94
N VAL A 69 6.03 -18.21 -10.05
CA VAL A 69 6.01 -18.50 -8.62
C VAL A 69 5.74 -17.20 -7.86
N VAL A 70 4.67 -17.17 -7.07
CA VAL A 70 4.33 -16.02 -6.24
C VAL A 70 5.33 -15.92 -5.09
N HIS A 71 5.93 -14.74 -4.90
CA HIS A 71 6.74 -14.45 -3.73
C HIS A 71 5.83 -14.24 -2.51
N PRO A 72 6.07 -14.92 -1.37
CA PRO A 72 5.28 -14.73 -0.16
C PRO A 72 5.33 -13.27 0.31
N THR A 73 4.16 -12.69 0.60
CA THR A 73 4.05 -11.30 1.08
C THR A 73 2.96 -11.23 2.13
N ASP A 74 3.25 -10.67 3.30
CA ASP A 74 2.30 -10.64 4.43
C ASP A 74 1.43 -9.38 4.46
N SER A 75 1.64 -8.41 3.57
CA SER A 75 0.84 -7.19 3.53
C SER A 75 0.95 -6.43 2.20
N GLY A 76 -0.03 -5.57 1.92
CA GLY A 76 0.00 -4.65 0.78
C GLY A 76 -1.08 -4.94 -0.25
N ILE A 77 -0.97 -4.24 -1.38
CA ILE A 77 -1.93 -4.27 -2.50
C ILE A 77 -1.30 -4.78 -3.80
N HIS A 78 -0.08 -5.30 -3.71
CA HIS A 78 0.70 -5.81 -4.84
C HIS A 78 1.26 -7.19 -4.51
N ILE A 79 1.42 -8.01 -5.55
CA ILE A 79 2.12 -9.30 -5.47
C ILE A 79 3.32 -9.28 -6.41
N VAL A 80 4.39 -9.94 -6.00
CA VAL A 80 5.59 -10.14 -6.82
C VAL A 80 5.60 -11.59 -7.27
N CYS A 81 5.93 -11.82 -8.54
CA CYS A 81 6.01 -13.15 -9.11
C CYS A 81 7.33 -13.34 -9.85
N TRP A 82 7.99 -14.46 -9.60
CA TRP A 82 9.17 -14.89 -10.33
C TRP A 82 8.78 -15.73 -11.53
N LEU A 83 9.43 -15.50 -12.67
CA LEU A 83 9.29 -16.37 -13.84
C LEU A 83 10.19 -17.60 -13.68
N SER A 84 9.73 -18.77 -14.13
CA SER A 84 10.57 -19.97 -14.13
C SER A 84 11.74 -19.84 -15.10
N ALA A 85 12.84 -20.55 -14.79
CA ALA A 85 14.07 -20.48 -15.57
C ALA A 85 13.80 -20.77 -17.06
N GLY A 86 14.25 -19.86 -17.93
CA GLY A 86 14.05 -19.94 -19.39
C GLY A 86 12.93 -19.05 -19.94
N LEU A 87 12.00 -18.59 -19.09
CA LEU A 87 10.99 -17.59 -19.51
C LEU A 87 11.58 -16.18 -19.40
N LYS A 88 11.97 -15.62 -20.54
CA LYS A 88 12.31 -14.19 -20.63
C LYS A 88 11.04 -13.38 -20.87
N GLY A 89 10.76 -12.43 -19.99
CA GLY A 89 9.76 -11.41 -20.27
C GLY A 89 10.13 -10.68 -21.57
N ARG A 90 9.23 -10.65 -22.56
CA ARG A 90 9.39 -9.73 -23.69
C ARG A 90 9.44 -8.32 -23.11
N ARG A 91 10.62 -7.71 -23.13
CA ARG A 91 10.80 -6.31 -22.73
C ARG A 91 9.90 -5.49 -23.65
N GLY A 92 8.76 -5.04 -23.13
CA GLY A 92 7.81 -4.23 -23.88
C GLY A 92 8.55 -2.98 -24.35
N ARG A 93 8.75 -2.87 -25.66
CA ARG A 93 9.24 -1.66 -26.32
C ARG A 93 8.13 -0.62 -26.16
N ARG A 94 8.26 0.24 -25.15
CA ARG A 94 7.65 1.56 -25.19
C ARG A 94 8.44 2.42 -26.17
#